data_AF-A0A6H9HAM8-F1
#
_entry.id   AF-A0A6H9HAM8-F1
#
_cell.length_a   1.000
_cell.length_b   1.000
_cell.length_c   1.000
_cell.angle_alpha   90.00
_cell.angle_beta   90.00
_cell.angle_gamma   90.00
#
_symmetry.space_group_name_H-M   'P 1'
#
loop_
_entity.id
_entity.type
_entity.pdbx_description
1 polymer ?
#
loop_
_entity_poly.entity_id
_entity_poly.type
_entity_poly.pdbx_seq_one_letter_code
_entity_poly.pdbx_strand_id
1 'polypeptide(L)'
;MTIQLDLSDETLFGNDAGEDESPEILASYFIDQENFTRFLKPTVKLSIARAKKGMGKSALISKFAYDRAQDGEEIIVKLVGSQLIGDSIPIFSTFLEAQSYWVRQICSRINAALGAKIGFAFSDTTMALVESAEITGLRERSLAGALLSRIKSKNIPIEITSTKEPDPATLLSRAMEKFSDKTVWLLVDDIDSTFKNDDRNRVSVSAFFSALRYISNNMAGVVTRSSVRSDVWANIREIEDLDKSEQYMTDIVWTRLQLQHMLSKKIWAWINRNKPFSIEAKLDPVNDNDQVLELAFARRIKWGTNMTPPFQPVNILSAGRPRWMAQLCRMAGEHAHSRKSKIQATDINKVMTDFARYRLNDLIKEHKHQFEKLEQLVRIFANSPSRYKAKELNKKILDDFVLRVGIPNIPKINEEEYKSPLQLADMLFQTGFIVARYGESDRANLVEFRTYTDEPELLKYGMPRSEELNFEIYPSYRVASQPSRRRVV
;
A
#
# COMPACT_ATOMS: atom_id res chain seq x y z
N MET A 1 8.83 30.05 26.06
CA MET A 1 9.13 28.63 26.32
C MET A 1 8.77 27.86 25.05
N THR A 2 9.69 27.08 24.50
CA THR A 2 9.39 26.17 23.37
C THR A 2 8.43 25.10 23.85
N ILE A 3 7.43 24.75 23.04
CA ILE A 3 6.48 23.69 23.40
C ILE A 3 7.20 22.36 23.66
N GLN A 4 6.68 21.60 24.62
CA GLN A 4 7.07 20.21 24.81
C GLN A 4 6.05 19.32 24.09
N LEU A 5 6.52 18.58 23.09
CA LEU A 5 5.71 17.58 22.40
C LEU A 5 5.58 16.33 23.27
N ASP A 6 4.40 15.69 23.24
CA ASP A 6 4.28 14.32 23.73
C ASP A 6 4.75 13.35 22.65
N LEU A 7 6.04 12.98 22.71
CA LEU A 7 6.64 12.06 21.74
C LEU A 7 6.13 10.62 21.85
N SER A 8 5.31 10.31 22.86
CA SER A 8 4.67 8.99 23.04
C SER A 8 3.23 8.95 22.53
N ASP A 9 2.66 10.08 22.10
CA ASP A 9 1.31 10.13 21.55
C ASP A 9 1.25 9.39 20.20
N GLU A 10 0.37 8.39 20.11
CA GLU A 10 0.21 7.53 18.94
C GLU A 10 -0.21 8.33 17.68
N THR A 11 -0.85 9.49 17.85
CA THR A 11 -1.34 10.35 16.76
C THR A 11 -0.30 11.35 16.24
N LEU A 12 0.88 11.45 16.88
CA LEU A 12 1.94 12.41 16.50
C LEU A 12 2.59 12.02 15.16
N PHE A 13 3.03 10.77 15.04
CA PHE A 13 3.63 10.25 13.80
C PHE A 13 2.63 9.47 12.95
N GLY A 14 1.41 9.27 13.46
CA GLY A 14 0.31 8.57 12.80
C GLY A 14 0.41 7.05 12.90
N ASN A 15 -0.64 6.38 12.43
CA ASN A 15 -0.80 4.93 12.50
C ASN A 15 0.08 4.21 11.45
N ASP A 16 0.54 2.99 11.77
CA ASP A 16 1.24 2.10 10.84
C ASP A 16 0.32 1.63 9.70
N ALA A 17 -0.98 1.52 9.97
CA ALA A 17 -2.03 1.23 9.01
C ALA A 17 -2.76 2.54 8.66
N GLY A 18 -2.64 3.00 7.41
CA GLY A 18 -3.20 4.28 7.01
C GLY A 18 -4.73 4.26 6.90
N GLU A 19 -5.29 3.08 6.72
CA GLU A 19 -6.71 2.75 6.72
C GLU A 19 -7.35 2.80 8.12
N ASP A 20 -6.54 2.65 9.18
CA ASP A 20 -6.96 2.69 10.58
C ASP A 20 -6.76 4.07 11.23
N GLU A 21 -6.14 5.01 10.51
CA GLU A 21 -6.03 6.41 10.94
C GLU A 21 -7.39 7.11 10.81
N SER A 22 -7.73 7.99 11.77
CA SER A 22 -8.88 8.88 11.60
C SER A 22 -8.74 9.63 10.26
N PRO A 23 -9.76 9.62 9.40
CA PRO A 23 -9.69 10.28 8.10
C PRO A 23 -9.36 11.78 8.20
N GLU A 24 -9.85 12.45 9.23
CA GLU A 24 -9.59 13.86 9.52
C GLU A 24 -8.10 14.09 9.85
N ILE A 25 -7.52 13.21 10.68
CA ILE A 25 -6.10 13.28 11.05
C ILE A 25 -5.24 12.98 9.82
N LEU A 26 -5.57 11.92 9.07
CA LEU A 26 -4.86 11.58 7.83
C LEU A 26 -4.87 12.75 6.84
N ALA A 27 -6.03 13.36 6.61
CA ALA A 27 -6.19 14.50 5.71
C ALA A 27 -5.34 15.71 6.16
N SER A 28 -5.23 15.96 7.47
CA SER A 28 -4.48 17.11 8.01
C SER A 28 -2.98 17.11 7.70
N TYR A 29 -2.37 15.94 7.46
CA TYR A 29 -0.96 15.82 7.10
C TYR A 29 -0.71 15.21 5.72
N PHE A 30 -1.76 14.89 4.95
CA PHE A 30 -1.62 14.30 3.63
C PHE A 30 -0.85 15.25 2.69
N ILE A 31 -0.05 14.65 1.82
CA ILE A 31 0.70 15.38 0.79
C ILE A 31 0.19 14.92 -0.55
N ASP A 32 -0.50 15.82 -1.24
CA ASP A 32 -0.83 15.64 -2.64
C ASP A 32 0.44 15.78 -3.49
N GLN A 33 0.47 15.04 -4.59
CA GLN A 33 1.57 15.07 -5.55
C GLN A 33 1.03 15.04 -6.97
N GLU A 34 1.81 15.54 -7.90
CA GLU A 34 1.38 15.78 -9.28
C GLU A 34 0.88 14.50 -9.97
N ASN A 35 1.55 13.38 -9.74
CA ASN A 35 1.13 12.05 -10.19
C ASN A 35 -0.23 11.60 -9.63
N PHE A 36 -0.69 12.12 -8.49
CA PHE A 36 -2.04 11.83 -7.98
C PHE A 36 -3.13 12.54 -8.78
N THR A 37 -2.82 13.57 -9.58
CA THR A 37 -3.82 14.35 -10.32
C THR A 37 -4.79 13.45 -11.08
N ARG A 38 -4.27 12.42 -11.77
CA ARG A 38 -5.11 11.47 -12.50
C ARG A 38 -6.03 10.66 -11.58
N PHE A 39 -5.49 10.16 -10.47
CA PHE A 39 -6.26 9.41 -9.48
C PHE A 39 -7.34 10.27 -8.83
N LEU A 40 -7.04 11.53 -8.51
CA LEU A 40 -7.96 12.42 -7.81
C LEU A 40 -9.03 13.06 -8.74
N LYS A 41 -8.83 13.00 -10.06
CA LYS A 41 -9.70 13.68 -11.04
C LYS A 41 -11.06 12.98 -11.22
N PRO A 42 -12.19 13.69 -10.97
CA PRO A 42 -13.55 13.13 -11.14
C PRO A 42 -13.85 12.58 -12.54
N THR A 43 -13.32 13.21 -13.58
CA THR A 43 -13.58 12.80 -14.97
C THR A 43 -12.87 11.49 -15.36
N VAL A 44 -11.95 10.99 -14.56
CA VAL A 44 -11.23 9.74 -14.82
C VAL A 44 -12.07 8.58 -14.26
N LYS A 45 -12.65 7.77 -15.14
CA LYS A 45 -13.57 6.67 -14.75
C LYS A 45 -12.89 5.52 -14.00
N LEU A 46 -11.62 5.25 -14.30
CA LEU A 46 -10.82 4.20 -13.65
C LEU A 46 -9.40 4.68 -13.39
N SER A 47 -8.91 4.47 -12.17
CA SER A 47 -7.50 4.65 -11.81
C SER A 47 -7.10 3.62 -10.75
N ILE A 48 -5.90 3.05 -10.89
CA ILE A 48 -5.37 1.99 -10.03
C ILE A 48 -4.05 2.47 -9.43
N ALA A 49 -4.00 2.67 -8.13
CA ALA A 49 -2.78 3.06 -7.43
C ALA A 49 -1.83 1.88 -7.30
N ARG A 50 -0.62 2.00 -7.86
CA ARG A 50 0.41 0.94 -7.84
C ARG A 50 1.60 1.38 -7.00
N ALA A 51 1.95 0.58 -5.98
CA ALA A 51 3.10 0.86 -5.13
C ALA A 51 3.49 -0.33 -4.24
N LYS A 52 4.76 -0.38 -3.80
CA LYS A 52 5.25 -1.31 -2.78
C LYS A 52 4.49 -1.17 -1.45
N LYS A 53 4.57 -2.19 -0.58
CA LYS A 53 3.95 -2.11 0.76
C LYS A 53 4.53 -0.95 1.57
N GLY A 54 3.67 -0.17 2.24
CA GLY A 54 4.08 0.97 3.07
C GLY A 54 4.28 2.31 2.34
N MET A 55 3.93 2.38 1.05
CA MET A 55 3.99 3.61 0.25
C MET A 55 2.75 4.51 0.35
N GLY A 56 1.69 4.08 1.05
CA GLY A 56 0.49 4.91 1.28
C GLY A 56 -0.65 4.73 0.27
N LYS A 57 -0.83 3.54 -0.32
CA LYS A 57 -1.97 3.22 -1.19
C LYS A 57 -3.32 3.37 -0.45
N SER A 58 -3.43 2.72 0.69
CA SER A 58 -4.61 2.75 1.56
C SER A 58 -4.88 4.14 2.13
N ALA A 59 -3.81 4.89 2.43
CA ALA A 59 -3.89 6.30 2.80
C ALA A 59 -4.46 7.17 1.67
N LEU A 60 -4.00 6.99 0.42
CA LEU A 60 -4.54 7.72 -0.74
C LEU A 60 -6.03 7.42 -0.95
N ILE A 61 -6.44 6.14 -0.88
CA ILE A 61 -7.86 5.76 -1.00
C ILE A 61 -8.68 6.34 0.15
N SER A 62 -8.20 6.27 1.38
CA SER A 62 -8.94 6.74 2.56
C SER A 62 -9.09 8.27 2.57
N LYS A 63 -8.01 9.00 2.23
CA LYS A 63 -8.06 10.46 2.05
C LYS A 63 -9.00 10.84 0.91
N PHE A 64 -8.95 10.14 -0.22
CA PHE A 64 -9.85 10.39 -1.34
C PHE A 64 -11.32 10.17 -0.97
N ALA A 65 -11.62 9.07 -0.25
CA ALA A 65 -12.96 8.81 0.26
C ALA A 65 -13.43 9.93 1.19
N TYR A 66 -12.57 10.39 2.09
CA TYR A 66 -12.88 11.46 3.02
C TYR A 66 -13.17 12.78 2.30
N ASP A 67 -12.30 13.20 1.38
CA ASP A 67 -12.48 14.43 0.59
C ASP A 67 -13.82 14.41 -0.15
N ARG A 68 -14.15 13.27 -0.78
CA ARG A 68 -15.41 13.09 -1.53
C ARG A 68 -16.65 13.05 -0.65
N ALA A 69 -16.54 12.53 0.57
CA ALA A 69 -17.68 12.49 1.50
C ALA A 69 -18.13 13.89 1.92
N GLN A 70 -17.22 14.88 1.90
CA GLN A 70 -17.54 16.28 2.23
C GLN A 70 -18.41 16.96 1.15
N ASP A 71 -18.38 16.47 -0.09
CA ASP A 71 -19.16 17.03 -1.20
C ASP A 71 -20.67 16.68 -1.12
N GLY A 72 -21.07 15.75 -0.23
CA GLY A 72 -22.45 15.52 0.23
C GLY A 72 -23.40 14.78 -0.73
N GLU A 73 -23.20 14.86 -2.04
CA GLU A 73 -24.10 14.26 -3.05
C GLU A 73 -23.67 12.88 -3.55
N GLU A 74 -22.49 12.43 -3.15
CA GLU A 74 -21.86 11.24 -3.71
C GLU A 74 -22.15 9.95 -2.93
N ILE A 75 -22.08 8.82 -3.63
CA ILE A 75 -22.25 7.49 -3.03
C ILE A 75 -20.91 6.80 -3.02
N ILE A 76 -20.29 6.72 -1.85
CA ILE A 76 -18.97 6.12 -1.67
C ILE A 76 -19.13 4.68 -1.20
N VAL A 77 -18.62 3.76 -2.00
CA VAL A 77 -18.59 2.32 -1.73
C VAL A 77 -17.14 1.92 -1.53
N LYS A 78 -16.67 1.99 -0.29
CA LYS A 78 -15.30 1.57 0.09
C LYS A 78 -15.30 0.09 0.48
N LEU A 79 -14.47 -0.70 -0.19
CA LEU A 79 -14.35 -2.14 -0.02
C LEU A 79 -12.88 -2.54 0.16
N VAL A 80 -12.67 -3.65 0.85
CA VAL A 80 -11.39 -4.38 0.85
C VAL A 80 -11.56 -5.74 0.17
N GLY A 81 -10.47 -6.32 -0.35
CA GLY A 81 -10.49 -7.61 -1.05
C GLY A 81 -11.25 -8.72 -0.31
N SER A 82 -11.07 -8.83 1.01
CA SER A 82 -11.74 -9.84 1.84
C SER A 82 -13.27 -9.69 1.85
N GLN A 83 -13.82 -8.49 1.70
CA GLN A 83 -15.26 -8.25 1.62
C GLN A 83 -15.85 -8.68 0.27
N LEU A 84 -15.05 -8.80 -0.78
CA LEU A 84 -15.49 -9.27 -2.10
C LEU A 84 -15.33 -10.78 -2.28
N ILE A 85 -14.36 -11.38 -1.59
CA ILE A 85 -13.98 -12.79 -1.76
C ILE A 85 -14.85 -13.74 -0.92
N GLY A 86 -15.46 -13.26 0.17
CA GLY A 86 -16.14 -14.13 1.12
C GLY A 86 -15.13 -15.08 1.80
N ASP A 87 -15.51 -16.35 1.99
CA ASP A 87 -14.66 -17.33 2.68
C ASP A 87 -13.50 -17.85 1.81
N SER A 88 -13.67 -17.93 0.48
CA SER A 88 -12.62 -18.34 -0.44
C SER A 88 -12.90 -17.90 -1.87
N ILE A 89 -11.84 -17.60 -2.63
CA ILE A 89 -11.93 -17.33 -4.07
C ILE A 89 -12.39 -18.62 -4.76
N PRO A 90 -13.43 -18.64 -5.61
CA PRO A 90 -13.79 -19.86 -6.35
C PRO A 90 -12.66 -20.37 -7.26
N ILE A 91 -12.76 -21.61 -7.71
CA ILE A 91 -11.93 -22.12 -8.80
C ILE A 91 -12.66 -21.79 -10.09
N PHE A 92 -11.97 -21.11 -11.01
CA PHE A 92 -12.52 -20.71 -12.30
C PHE A 92 -11.94 -21.59 -13.39
N SER A 93 -12.78 -22.03 -14.32
CA SER A 93 -12.35 -22.82 -15.48
C SER A 93 -11.78 -21.94 -16.58
N THR A 94 -12.20 -20.66 -16.63
CA THR A 94 -11.77 -19.70 -17.64
C THR A 94 -11.60 -18.30 -17.03
N PHE A 95 -10.82 -17.46 -17.71
CA PHE A 95 -10.68 -16.04 -17.34
C PHE A 95 -12.02 -15.30 -17.37
N LEU A 96 -12.87 -15.59 -18.37
CA LEU A 96 -14.20 -14.98 -18.51
C LEU A 96 -15.12 -15.31 -17.34
N GLU A 97 -15.05 -16.55 -16.83
CA GLU A 97 -15.80 -16.95 -15.64
C GLU A 97 -15.34 -16.17 -14.40
N ALA A 98 -14.03 -16.04 -14.22
CA ALA A 98 -13.45 -15.23 -13.14
C ALA A 98 -13.86 -13.75 -13.25
N GLN A 99 -13.83 -13.18 -14.46
CA GLN A 99 -14.23 -11.79 -14.69
C GLN A 99 -15.72 -11.59 -14.37
N SER A 100 -16.57 -12.49 -14.85
CA SER A 100 -18.02 -12.45 -14.62
C SER A 100 -18.36 -12.57 -13.14
N TYR A 101 -17.62 -13.41 -12.40
CA TYR A 101 -17.74 -13.51 -10.95
C TYR A 101 -17.48 -12.15 -10.28
N TRP A 102 -16.35 -11.49 -10.60
CA TRP A 102 -16.02 -10.20 -10.02
C TRP A 102 -17.03 -9.10 -10.37
N VAL A 103 -17.49 -9.07 -11.63
CA VAL A 103 -18.54 -8.13 -12.04
C VAL A 103 -19.78 -8.30 -11.17
N ARG A 104 -20.24 -9.53 -10.95
CA ARG A 104 -21.41 -9.79 -10.08
C ARG A 104 -21.16 -9.38 -8.63
N GLN A 105 -20.01 -9.73 -8.05
CA GLN A 105 -19.70 -9.38 -6.66
C GLN A 105 -19.65 -7.86 -6.45
N ILE A 106 -18.95 -7.15 -7.34
CA ILE A 106 -18.82 -5.69 -7.25
C ILE A 106 -20.18 -5.01 -7.46
N CYS A 107 -20.92 -5.40 -8.51
CA CYS A 107 -22.24 -4.82 -8.76
C CYS A 107 -23.22 -5.09 -7.62
N SER A 108 -23.19 -6.27 -7.00
CA SER A 108 -23.99 -6.58 -5.81
C SER A 108 -23.67 -5.64 -4.65
N ARG A 109 -22.39 -5.38 -4.36
CA ARG A 109 -21.99 -4.43 -3.31
C ARG A 109 -22.43 -3.00 -3.59
N ILE A 110 -22.35 -2.56 -4.84
CA ILE A 110 -22.83 -1.23 -5.24
C ILE A 110 -24.35 -1.13 -5.10
N ASN A 111 -25.08 -2.14 -5.60
CA ASN A 111 -26.55 -2.19 -5.51
C ASN A 111 -27.03 -2.12 -4.06
N ALA A 112 -26.38 -2.86 -3.16
CA ALA A 112 -26.66 -2.83 -1.73
C ALA A 112 -26.42 -1.43 -1.12
N ALA A 113 -25.31 -0.78 -1.47
CA ALA A 113 -25.02 0.57 -1.00
C ALA A 113 -26.02 1.62 -1.52
N LEU A 114 -26.46 1.49 -2.78
CA LEU A 114 -27.53 2.29 -3.36
C LEU A 114 -28.85 2.06 -2.60
N GLY A 115 -29.23 0.79 -2.39
CA GLY A 115 -30.45 0.40 -1.69
C GLY A 115 -30.54 0.90 -0.25
N ALA A 116 -29.40 0.97 0.45
CA ALA A 116 -29.33 1.49 1.82
C ALA A 116 -29.70 2.99 1.89
N LYS A 117 -29.50 3.75 0.82
CA LYS A 117 -29.85 5.19 0.76
C LYS A 117 -31.30 5.44 0.31
N ILE A 118 -32.02 4.43 -0.19
CA ILE A 118 -33.39 4.60 -0.68
C ILE A 118 -34.35 4.69 0.51
N GLY A 119 -35.03 5.82 0.72
CA GLY A 119 -36.06 5.93 1.76
C GLY A 119 -37.27 5.03 1.48
N PHE A 120 -38.01 5.35 0.41
CA PHE A 120 -39.19 4.62 -0.05
C PHE A 120 -38.97 4.03 -1.45
N ALA A 121 -39.28 2.75 -1.62
CA ALA A 121 -39.17 2.03 -2.89
C ALA A 121 -40.54 1.87 -3.55
N PHE A 122 -40.68 2.34 -4.79
CA PHE A 122 -41.96 2.35 -5.54
C PHE A 122 -41.88 1.63 -6.89
N SER A 123 -40.69 1.28 -7.36
CA SER A 123 -40.48 0.52 -8.60
C SER A 123 -39.70 -0.77 -8.34
N ASP A 124 -39.85 -1.76 -9.21
CA ASP A 124 -39.13 -3.05 -9.13
C ASP A 124 -37.62 -2.86 -8.93
N THR A 125 -36.98 -1.96 -9.69
CA THR A 125 -35.55 -1.63 -9.52
C THR A 125 -35.24 -1.15 -8.10
N THR A 126 -36.00 -0.20 -7.56
CA THR A 126 -35.77 0.33 -6.20
C THR A 126 -36.07 -0.69 -5.12
N MET A 127 -37.04 -1.58 -5.35
CA MET A 127 -37.37 -2.68 -4.42
C MET A 127 -36.24 -3.71 -4.39
N ALA A 128 -35.72 -4.12 -5.56
CA ALA A 128 -34.59 -5.05 -5.66
C ALA A 128 -33.29 -4.48 -5.06
N LEU A 129 -33.04 -3.16 -5.19
CA LEU A 129 -31.92 -2.50 -4.52
C LEU A 129 -32.07 -2.55 -2.99
N VAL A 130 -33.26 -2.23 -2.47
CA VAL A 130 -33.54 -2.29 -1.03
C VAL A 130 -33.39 -3.73 -0.50
N GLU A 131 -33.90 -4.71 -1.23
CA GLU A 131 -33.71 -6.14 -0.89
C GLU A 131 -32.22 -6.53 -0.89
N SER A 132 -31.43 -6.07 -1.86
CA SER A 132 -29.98 -6.27 -1.89
C SER A 132 -29.29 -5.65 -0.66
N ALA A 133 -29.74 -4.48 -0.19
CA ALA A 133 -29.25 -3.85 1.04
C ALA A 133 -29.64 -4.64 2.30
N GLU A 134 -30.84 -5.22 2.34
CA GLU A 134 -31.32 -6.04 3.45
C GLU A 134 -30.61 -7.40 3.52
N ILE A 135 -30.34 -8.04 2.38
CA ILE A 135 -29.59 -9.32 2.30
C ILE A 135 -28.14 -9.14 2.76
N THR A 136 -27.52 -8.03 2.40
CA THR A 136 -26.13 -7.72 2.78
C THR A 136 -26.00 -7.12 4.17
N GLY A 137 -27.11 -6.85 4.86
CA GLY A 137 -27.14 -6.28 6.20
C GLY A 137 -26.83 -4.79 6.27
N LEU A 138 -26.76 -4.08 5.13
CA LEU A 138 -26.59 -2.63 5.08
C LEU A 138 -27.87 -1.86 5.46
N ARG A 139 -29.03 -2.54 5.50
CA ARG A 139 -30.30 -2.00 5.97
C ARG A 139 -31.01 -3.04 6.82
N GLU A 140 -31.65 -2.59 7.90
CA GLU A 140 -32.57 -3.45 8.66
C GLU A 140 -33.72 -3.91 7.76
N ARG A 141 -34.15 -5.17 7.93
CA ARG A 141 -35.26 -5.73 7.17
C ARG A 141 -36.52 -4.92 7.44
N SER A 142 -36.94 -4.15 6.46
CA SER A 142 -38.19 -3.40 6.53
C SER A 142 -39.38 -4.34 6.29
N LEU A 143 -40.55 -3.95 6.78
CA LEU A 143 -41.82 -4.64 6.53
C LEU A 143 -42.14 -4.85 5.04
N ALA A 144 -41.39 -4.27 4.09
CA ALA A 144 -41.56 -4.51 2.66
C ALA A 144 -41.42 -6.00 2.28
N GLY A 145 -40.41 -6.70 2.81
CA GLY A 145 -40.28 -8.15 2.66
C GLY A 145 -41.36 -8.95 3.40
N ALA A 146 -41.83 -8.43 4.54
CA ALA A 146 -42.92 -9.02 5.32
C ALA A 146 -44.32 -8.79 4.70
N LEU A 147 -44.50 -7.72 3.92
CA LEU A 147 -45.76 -7.37 3.25
C LEU A 147 -45.89 -8.11 1.92
N LEU A 148 -44.81 -8.22 1.14
CA LEU A 148 -44.75 -9.07 -0.06
C LEU A 148 -45.04 -10.55 0.26
N SER A 149 -44.57 -11.04 1.41
CA SER A 149 -44.89 -12.40 1.87
C SER A 149 -46.31 -12.56 2.42
N ARG A 150 -46.96 -11.48 2.88
CA ARG A 150 -48.34 -11.48 3.43
C ARG A 150 -49.44 -11.22 2.40
N ILE A 151 -49.11 -10.70 1.21
CA ILE A 151 -50.05 -10.57 0.07
C ILE A 151 -50.34 -11.94 -0.58
N LYS A 152 -49.78 -13.05 -0.06
CA LYS A 152 -50.20 -14.44 -0.35
C LYS A 152 -51.57 -14.79 0.27
N SER A 153 -52.53 -13.89 0.27
CA SER A 153 -53.90 -14.19 0.70
C SER A 153 -54.63 -14.93 -0.42
N LYS A 154 -55.22 -16.09 -0.11
CA LYS A 154 -55.95 -16.99 -1.05
C LYS A 154 -57.11 -16.32 -1.82
N ASN A 155 -57.44 -15.07 -1.55
CA ASN A 155 -58.59 -14.35 -2.11
C ASN A 155 -58.21 -13.21 -3.08
N ILE A 156 -56.93 -13.04 -3.45
CA ILE A 156 -56.51 -12.05 -4.45
C ILE A 156 -55.75 -12.79 -5.56
N PRO A 157 -56.22 -12.74 -6.83
CA PRO A 157 -55.57 -13.41 -7.95
C PRO A 157 -54.39 -12.56 -8.44
N ILE A 158 -53.41 -12.34 -7.58
CA ILE A 158 -52.11 -11.82 -8.00
C ILE A 158 -51.16 -13.02 -7.94
N GLU A 159 -50.96 -13.66 -9.09
CA GLU A 159 -49.75 -14.47 -9.29
C GLU A 159 -48.57 -13.49 -9.25
N ILE A 160 -47.96 -13.36 -8.08
CA ILE A 160 -46.57 -12.90 -8.01
C ILE A 160 -45.76 -14.06 -8.58
N THR A 161 -45.66 -14.08 -9.91
CA THR A 161 -44.63 -14.85 -10.60
C THR A 161 -43.33 -14.43 -9.94
N SER A 162 -42.58 -15.37 -9.37
CA SER A 162 -41.26 -15.07 -8.83
C SER A 162 -40.44 -14.52 -9.99
N THR A 163 -40.38 -13.19 -10.09
CA THR A 163 -39.54 -12.52 -11.06
C THR A 163 -38.13 -12.94 -10.70
N LYS A 164 -37.50 -13.71 -11.60
CA LYS A 164 -36.12 -14.16 -11.44
C LYS A 164 -35.29 -12.94 -11.02
N GLU A 165 -34.64 -13.02 -9.87
CA GLU A 165 -33.83 -11.91 -9.36
C GLU A 165 -32.93 -11.39 -10.50
N PRO A 166 -32.98 -10.08 -10.81
CA PRO A 166 -32.18 -9.55 -11.90
C PRO A 166 -30.70 -9.75 -11.61
N ASP A 167 -29.93 -10.15 -12.63
CA ASP A 167 -28.47 -10.24 -12.50
C ASP A 167 -27.91 -8.91 -11.96
N PRO A 168 -26.99 -8.92 -10.98
CA PRO A 168 -26.53 -7.71 -10.30
C PRO A 168 -26.03 -6.61 -11.24
N ALA A 169 -25.38 -6.97 -12.35
CA ALA A 169 -24.91 -5.98 -13.33
C ALA A 169 -26.07 -5.34 -14.09
N THR A 170 -27.10 -6.14 -14.44
CA THR A 170 -28.33 -5.63 -15.07
C THR A 170 -29.09 -4.70 -14.13
N LEU A 171 -29.20 -5.07 -12.85
CA LEU A 171 -29.84 -4.23 -11.84
C LEU A 171 -29.09 -2.90 -11.67
N LEU A 172 -27.76 -2.94 -11.61
CA LEU A 172 -26.94 -1.74 -11.49
C LEU A 172 -27.08 -0.82 -12.71
N SER A 173 -27.07 -1.38 -13.93
CA SER A 173 -27.28 -0.61 -15.16
C SER A 173 -28.60 0.17 -15.12
N ARG A 174 -29.70 -0.52 -14.79
CA ARG A 174 -31.03 0.11 -14.65
C ARG A 174 -31.06 1.14 -13.53
N ALA A 175 -30.38 0.87 -12.42
CA ALA A 175 -30.30 1.81 -11.30
C ALA A 175 -29.57 3.08 -11.73
N MET A 176 -28.46 2.96 -12.46
CA MET A 176 -27.69 4.12 -12.91
C MET A 176 -28.37 4.94 -14.01
N GLU A 177 -29.18 4.31 -14.86
CA GLU A 177 -30.06 5.03 -15.77
C GLU A 177 -31.11 5.85 -15.00
N LYS A 178 -31.70 5.26 -13.95
CA LYS A 178 -32.71 5.91 -13.11
C LYS A 178 -32.12 7.04 -12.26
N PHE A 179 -30.90 6.87 -11.76
CA PHE A 179 -30.18 7.84 -10.92
C PHE A 179 -29.02 8.48 -11.70
N SER A 180 -29.32 8.96 -12.91
CA SER A 180 -28.30 9.44 -13.86
C SER A 180 -27.58 10.73 -13.42
N ASP A 181 -28.14 11.47 -12.46
CA ASP A 181 -27.52 12.63 -11.81
C ASP A 181 -26.55 12.23 -10.68
N LYS A 182 -26.51 10.95 -10.28
CA LYS A 182 -25.68 10.47 -9.19
C LYS A 182 -24.40 9.82 -9.68
N THR A 183 -23.33 10.06 -8.94
CA THR A 183 -22.05 9.36 -9.11
C THR A 183 -21.82 8.40 -7.96
N VAL A 184 -21.48 7.15 -8.30
CA VAL A 184 -21.03 6.13 -7.38
C VAL A 184 -19.52 6.02 -7.46
N TRP A 185 -18.85 6.23 -6.33
CA TRP A 185 -17.43 6.03 -6.15
C TRP A 185 -17.15 4.66 -5.55
N LEU A 186 -16.72 3.72 -6.40
CA LEU A 186 -16.23 2.42 -5.97
C LEU A 186 -14.75 2.54 -5.62
N LEU A 187 -14.40 2.33 -4.35
CA LEU A 187 -13.04 2.37 -3.85
C LEU A 187 -12.67 0.98 -3.34
N VAL A 188 -11.74 0.27 -4.00
CA VAL A 188 -11.34 -1.09 -3.61
C VAL A 188 -9.86 -1.12 -3.23
N ASP A 189 -9.56 -1.61 -2.03
CA ASP A 189 -8.19 -1.76 -1.56
C ASP A 189 -7.85 -3.23 -1.26
N ASP A 190 -6.55 -3.55 -1.20
CA ASP A 190 -6.03 -4.82 -0.67
C ASP A 190 -6.64 -6.10 -1.28
N ILE A 191 -6.99 -6.05 -2.58
CA ILE A 191 -7.41 -7.25 -3.33
C ILE A 191 -6.30 -8.32 -3.37
N ASP A 192 -5.05 -7.90 -3.27
CA ASP A 192 -3.85 -8.71 -3.35
C ASP A 192 -3.23 -9.03 -1.97
N SER A 193 -3.96 -8.79 -0.87
CA SER A 193 -3.49 -9.01 0.51
C SER A 193 -3.07 -10.46 0.79
N THR A 194 -3.78 -11.44 0.21
CA THR A 194 -3.49 -12.88 0.34
C THR A 194 -2.90 -13.49 -0.93
N PHE A 195 -2.41 -12.66 -1.86
CA PHE A 195 -1.91 -13.12 -3.15
C PHE A 195 -0.78 -14.16 -2.98
N LYS A 196 -0.90 -15.25 -3.73
CA LYS A 196 0.14 -16.23 -3.96
C LYS A 196 0.41 -16.27 -5.45
N ASN A 197 1.65 -16.49 -5.83
CA ASN A 197 2.01 -16.60 -7.24
C ASN A 197 1.74 -18.02 -7.76
N ASP A 198 0.46 -18.35 -7.84
CA ASP A 198 -0.07 -19.56 -8.46
C ASP A 198 -1.12 -19.18 -9.52
N ASP A 199 -1.37 -20.07 -10.48
CA ASP A 199 -2.25 -19.80 -11.62
C ASP A 199 -3.64 -19.33 -11.20
N ARG A 200 -4.19 -19.91 -10.13
CA ARG A 200 -5.53 -19.56 -9.61
C ARG A 200 -5.57 -18.11 -9.13
N ASN A 201 -4.61 -17.70 -8.30
CA ASN A 201 -4.54 -16.34 -7.79
C ASN A 201 -4.19 -15.34 -8.88
N ARG A 202 -3.30 -15.69 -9.81
CA ARG A 202 -2.95 -14.86 -10.98
C ARG A 202 -4.20 -14.59 -11.82
N VAL A 203 -4.93 -15.63 -12.24
CA VAL A 203 -6.17 -15.49 -13.02
C VAL A 203 -7.22 -14.68 -12.25
N SER A 204 -7.43 -14.98 -10.97
CA SER A 204 -8.44 -14.29 -10.18
C SER A 204 -8.15 -12.80 -10.01
N VAL A 205 -6.95 -12.42 -9.59
CA VAL A 205 -6.58 -11.00 -9.40
C VAL A 205 -6.54 -10.25 -10.73
N SER A 206 -6.08 -10.88 -11.81
CA SER A 206 -6.15 -10.28 -13.15
C SER A 206 -7.59 -10.04 -13.60
N ALA A 207 -8.45 -11.04 -13.44
CA ALA A 207 -9.86 -10.94 -13.80
C ALA A 207 -10.59 -9.84 -13.00
N PHE A 208 -10.15 -9.56 -11.76
CA PHE A 208 -10.68 -8.46 -10.96
C PHE A 208 -10.41 -7.10 -11.63
N PHE A 209 -9.18 -6.82 -12.07
CA PHE A 209 -8.87 -5.56 -12.74
C PHE A 209 -9.59 -5.44 -14.10
N SER A 210 -9.73 -6.56 -14.83
CA SER A 210 -10.55 -6.61 -16.04
C SER A 210 -12.03 -6.37 -15.77
N ALA A 211 -12.55 -6.81 -14.62
CA ALA A 211 -13.92 -6.52 -14.19
C ALA A 211 -14.10 -5.04 -13.82
N LEU A 212 -13.15 -4.42 -13.11
CA LEU A 212 -13.18 -2.97 -12.84
C LEU A 212 -13.25 -2.16 -14.14
N ARG A 213 -12.40 -2.52 -15.11
CA ARG A 213 -12.40 -1.89 -16.43
C ARG A 213 -13.71 -2.09 -17.18
N TYR A 214 -14.29 -3.30 -17.12
CA TYR A 214 -15.61 -3.56 -17.69
C TYR A 214 -16.68 -2.67 -17.06
N ILE A 215 -16.75 -2.61 -15.73
CA ILE A 215 -17.74 -1.81 -14.99
C ILE A 215 -17.59 -0.33 -15.34
N SER A 216 -16.38 0.23 -15.24
CA SER A 216 -16.14 1.65 -15.53
C SER A 216 -16.46 2.06 -16.97
N ASN A 217 -16.43 1.12 -17.92
CA ASN A 217 -16.76 1.41 -19.32
C ASN A 217 -18.25 1.25 -19.63
N ASN A 218 -18.94 0.31 -18.97
CA ASN A 218 -20.32 -0.06 -19.30
C ASN A 218 -21.37 0.51 -18.32
N MET A 219 -20.96 0.93 -17.12
CA MET A 219 -21.86 1.46 -16.09
C MET A 219 -21.69 2.98 -15.99
N ALA A 220 -22.57 3.74 -16.65
CA ALA A 220 -22.59 5.19 -16.54
C ALA A 220 -22.77 5.61 -15.07
N GLY A 221 -22.09 6.68 -14.65
CA GLY A 221 -22.14 7.16 -13.26
C GLY A 221 -21.35 6.34 -12.24
N VAL A 222 -20.70 5.23 -12.62
CA VAL A 222 -19.79 4.49 -11.72
C VAL A 222 -18.34 4.86 -12.01
N VAL A 223 -17.66 5.41 -10.98
CA VAL A 223 -16.25 5.77 -11.02
C VAL A 223 -15.46 4.91 -10.04
N THR A 224 -14.37 4.34 -10.50
CA THR A 224 -13.63 3.32 -9.76
C THR A 224 -12.23 3.78 -9.41
N ARG A 225 -11.83 3.55 -8.17
CA ARG A 225 -10.44 3.61 -7.69
C ARG A 225 -10.07 2.29 -7.07
N SER A 226 -8.89 1.79 -7.41
CA SER A 226 -8.35 0.58 -6.80
C SER A 226 -6.90 0.77 -6.39
N SER A 227 -6.36 -0.17 -5.62
CA SER A 227 -4.91 -0.28 -5.41
C SER A 227 -4.38 -1.68 -5.71
N VAL A 228 -3.07 -1.79 -5.96
CA VAL A 228 -2.34 -3.05 -6.14
C VAL A 228 -0.89 -2.90 -5.71
N ARG A 229 -0.27 -3.95 -5.16
CA ARG A 229 1.18 -3.93 -4.95
C ARG A 229 1.96 -4.07 -6.26
N SER A 230 3.11 -3.41 -6.32
CA SER A 230 3.98 -3.43 -7.52
C SER A 230 4.53 -4.82 -7.83
N ASP A 231 4.90 -5.61 -6.81
CA ASP A 231 5.36 -6.99 -6.98
C ASP A 231 4.25 -7.90 -7.50
N VAL A 232 3.02 -7.74 -7.01
CA VAL A 232 1.87 -8.51 -7.51
C VAL A 232 1.57 -8.15 -8.96
N TRP A 233 1.50 -6.85 -9.28
CA TRP A 233 1.26 -6.37 -10.64
C TRP A 233 2.29 -6.94 -11.63
N ALA A 234 3.57 -6.97 -11.24
CA ALA A 234 4.64 -7.52 -12.08
C ALA A 234 4.45 -9.01 -12.42
N ASN A 235 3.80 -9.80 -11.56
CA ASN A 235 3.54 -11.23 -11.79
C ASN A 235 2.30 -11.47 -12.68
N ILE A 236 1.35 -10.53 -12.69
CA ILE A 236 0.08 -10.72 -13.41
C ILE A 236 0.01 -10.01 -14.75
N ARG A 237 0.84 -8.97 -14.98
CA ARG A 237 0.80 -8.12 -16.19
C ARG A 237 1.06 -8.85 -17.52
N GLU A 238 1.60 -10.07 -17.49
CA GLU A 238 1.86 -10.89 -18.68
C GLU A 238 0.59 -11.58 -19.21
N ILE A 239 -0.51 -11.52 -18.45
CA ILE A 239 -1.80 -12.03 -18.90
C ILE A 239 -2.38 -11.04 -19.93
N GLU A 240 -2.59 -11.51 -21.17
CA GLU A 240 -3.05 -10.72 -22.32
C GLU A 240 -4.27 -9.82 -22.02
N ASP A 241 -5.23 -10.32 -21.22
CA ASP A 241 -6.43 -9.57 -20.82
C ASP A 241 -6.14 -8.29 -20.01
N LEU A 242 -4.93 -8.16 -19.44
CA LEU A 242 -4.49 -6.99 -18.67
C LEU A 242 -3.69 -5.96 -19.48
N ASP A 243 -3.31 -6.21 -20.73
CA ASP A 243 -2.48 -5.29 -21.52
C ASP A 243 -3.05 -3.87 -21.55
N LYS A 244 -4.36 -3.76 -21.66
CA LYS A 244 -5.07 -2.48 -21.72
C LYS A 244 -5.29 -1.86 -20.34
N SER A 245 -4.99 -2.57 -19.25
CA SER A 245 -5.19 -2.11 -17.87
C SER A 245 -4.00 -1.30 -17.34
N GLU A 246 -2.80 -1.49 -17.90
CA GLU A 246 -1.58 -0.71 -17.55
C GLU A 246 -1.81 0.80 -17.67
N GLN A 247 -2.56 1.22 -18.69
CA GLN A 247 -2.84 2.63 -18.92
C GLN A 247 -3.59 3.30 -17.77
N TYR A 248 -4.25 2.56 -16.87
CA TYR A 248 -4.99 3.13 -15.73
C TYR A 248 -4.14 3.20 -14.44
N MET A 249 -2.89 2.74 -14.48
CA MET A 249 -2.01 2.78 -13.33
C MET A 249 -1.64 4.21 -12.94
N THR A 250 -1.51 4.42 -11.64
CA THR A 250 -0.96 5.64 -11.03
C THR A 250 0.06 5.22 -10.00
N ASP A 251 1.34 5.37 -10.34
CA ASP A 251 2.44 4.98 -9.49
C ASP A 251 2.60 5.92 -8.30
N ILE A 252 2.69 5.37 -7.09
CA ILE A 252 3.04 6.15 -5.90
C ILE A 252 4.54 6.07 -5.68
N VAL A 253 5.22 7.18 -5.97
CA VAL A 253 6.64 7.38 -5.69
C VAL A 253 6.75 8.61 -4.78
N TRP A 254 7.66 8.57 -3.82
CA TRP A 254 7.91 9.71 -2.93
C TRP A 254 9.33 10.22 -3.12
N THR A 255 9.44 11.52 -3.39
CA THR A 255 10.73 12.21 -3.36
C THR A 255 11.17 12.44 -1.92
N ARG A 256 12.48 12.60 -1.73
CA ARG A 256 13.07 12.96 -0.43
C ARG A 256 12.43 14.22 0.16
N LEU A 257 12.15 15.25 -0.66
CA LEU A 257 11.55 16.50 -0.20
C LEU A 257 10.10 16.30 0.27
N GLN A 258 9.30 15.52 -0.48
CA GLN A 258 7.93 15.21 -0.07
C GLN A 258 7.88 14.41 1.24
N LEU A 259 8.78 13.44 1.43
CA LEU A 259 8.88 12.71 2.70
C LEU A 259 9.27 13.63 3.86
N GLN A 260 10.16 14.60 3.62
CA GLN A 260 10.54 15.59 4.61
C GLN A 260 9.37 16.48 5.01
N HIS A 261 8.60 16.96 4.02
CA HIS A 261 7.38 17.71 4.25
C HIS A 261 6.35 16.86 5.00
N MET A 262 6.24 15.57 4.70
CA MET A 262 5.27 14.67 5.33
C MET A 262 5.56 14.52 6.82
N LEU A 263 6.84 14.31 7.18
CA LEU A 263 7.26 14.21 8.57
C LEU A 263 7.00 15.52 9.33
N SER A 264 7.33 16.66 8.72
CA SER A 264 7.06 17.98 9.30
C SER A 264 5.57 18.25 9.47
N LYS A 265 4.75 17.99 8.44
CA LYS A 265 3.29 18.13 8.49
C LYS A 265 2.66 17.26 9.58
N LYS A 266 3.16 16.04 9.83
CA LYS A 266 2.68 15.19 10.93
C LYS A 266 2.86 15.85 12.29
N ILE A 267 4.06 16.37 12.55
CA ILE A 267 4.38 17.10 13.80
C ILE A 267 3.51 18.36 13.91
N TRP A 268 3.45 19.16 12.84
CA TRP A 268 2.66 20.38 12.81
C TRP A 268 1.16 20.14 12.99
N ALA A 269 0.60 19.12 12.34
CA ALA A 269 -0.81 18.76 12.47
C ALA A 269 -1.14 18.34 13.90
N TRP A 270 -0.26 17.58 14.56
CA TRP A 270 -0.41 17.26 15.98
C TRP A 270 -0.39 18.51 16.87
N ILE A 271 0.51 19.46 16.60
CA ILE A 271 0.58 20.74 17.33
C ILE A 271 -0.73 21.51 17.17
N ASN A 272 -1.27 21.62 15.96
CA ASN A 272 -2.53 22.34 15.74
C ASN A 272 -3.73 21.70 16.43
N ARG A 273 -3.76 20.38 16.56
CA ARG A 273 -4.83 19.71 17.30
C ARG A 273 -4.69 19.88 18.82
N ASN A 274 -3.47 19.79 19.35
CA ASN A 274 -3.24 19.69 20.79
C ASN A 274 -2.82 20.99 21.47
N LYS A 275 -2.22 21.92 20.72
CA LYS A 275 -1.66 23.20 21.16
C LYS A 275 -1.93 24.32 20.11
N PRO A 276 -3.17 24.52 19.63
CA PRO A 276 -3.50 25.44 18.52
C PRO A 276 -3.08 26.90 18.73
N PHE A 277 -2.95 27.35 19.98
CA PHE A 277 -2.60 28.73 20.31
C PHE A 277 -1.10 28.95 20.56
N SER A 278 -0.25 27.93 20.35
CA SER A 278 1.19 28.08 20.49
C SER A 278 1.80 28.92 19.35
N ILE A 279 3.02 29.42 19.55
CA ILE A 279 3.74 30.13 18.47
C ILE A 279 4.09 29.14 17.35
N GLU A 280 4.43 27.91 17.72
CA GLU A 280 4.79 26.82 16.84
C GLU A 280 3.64 26.37 15.93
N ALA A 281 2.38 26.54 16.35
CA ALA A 281 1.20 26.32 15.51
C ALA A 281 1.15 27.25 14.29
N LYS A 282 1.84 28.41 14.35
CA LYS A 282 1.92 29.39 13.27
C LYS A 282 3.04 29.10 12.25
N LEU A 283 3.90 28.12 12.52
CA LEU A 283 4.94 27.71 11.58
C LEU A 283 4.32 27.12 10.32
N ASP A 284 4.99 27.29 9.19
CA ASP A 284 4.63 26.61 7.95
C ASP A 284 5.42 25.28 7.85
N PRO A 285 4.76 24.10 7.78
CA PRO A 285 5.47 22.82 7.78
C PRO A 285 6.33 22.57 6.53
N VAL A 286 6.14 23.35 5.47
CA VAL A 286 6.91 23.30 4.22
C VAL A 286 8.05 24.32 4.27
N ASN A 287 7.76 25.58 4.57
CA ASN A 287 8.74 26.67 4.55
C ASN A 287 9.62 26.70 5.82
N ASP A 288 9.05 26.39 6.98
CA ASP A 288 9.75 26.31 8.28
C ASP A 288 10.08 24.86 8.66
N ASN A 289 10.25 23.99 7.67
CA ASN A 289 10.37 22.54 7.86
C ASN A 289 11.41 22.14 8.92
N ASP A 290 12.61 22.69 8.85
CA ASP A 290 13.69 22.38 9.79
C ASP A 290 13.31 22.81 11.23
N GLN A 291 12.64 23.95 11.40
CA GLN A 291 12.19 24.43 12.70
C GLN A 291 11.13 23.50 13.30
N VAL A 292 10.18 23.03 12.48
CA VAL A 292 9.16 22.07 12.90
C VAL A 292 9.78 20.72 13.28
N LEU A 293 10.70 20.21 12.47
CA LEU A 293 11.43 18.97 12.79
C LEU A 293 12.23 19.11 14.09
N GLU A 294 12.85 20.27 14.32
CA GLU A 294 13.58 20.57 15.56
C GLU A 294 12.69 20.57 16.80
N LEU A 295 11.36 20.60 16.70
CA LEU A 295 10.47 20.44 17.86
C LEU A 295 10.49 19.00 18.38
N ALA A 296 10.59 18.01 17.49
CA ALA A 296 10.61 16.59 17.85
C ALA A 296 12.03 15.99 17.93
N PHE A 297 12.96 16.50 17.11
CA PHE A 297 14.30 15.95 16.95
C PHE A 297 15.38 16.90 17.44
N ALA A 298 16.52 16.35 17.83
CA ALA A 298 17.74 17.15 17.96
C ALA A 298 18.12 17.74 16.59
N ARG A 299 18.51 19.02 16.60
CA ARG A 299 18.90 19.79 15.40
C ARG A 299 19.89 19.09 14.49
N ARG A 300 20.83 18.34 15.08
CA ARG A 300 21.76 17.50 14.36
C ARG A 300 21.83 16.11 14.99
N ILE A 301 21.87 15.10 14.13
CA ILE A 301 22.04 13.70 14.51
C ILE A 301 23.35 13.21 13.92
N LYS A 302 24.16 12.52 14.73
CA LYS A 302 25.40 11.89 14.27
C LYS A 302 25.05 10.78 13.28
N TRP A 303 25.61 10.80 12.07
CA TRP A 303 25.51 9.74 11.06
C TRP A 303 26.92 9.37 10.59
N GLY A 304 27.43 8.23 11.07
CA GLY A 304 28.83 7.86 10.89
C GLY A 304 29.76 8.85 11.62
N THR A 305 30.63 9.52 10.87
CA THR A 305 31.53 10.56 11.40
C THR A 305 30.96 11.97 11.32
N ASN A 306 29.84 12.16 10.61
CA ASN A 306 29.28 13.47 10.29
C ASN A 306 28.07 13.80 11.17
N MET A 307 27.76 15.09 11.31
CA MET A 307 26.52 15.57 11.95
C MET A 307 25.56 16.07 10.87
N THR A 308 24.39 15.45 10.77
CA THR A 308 23.43 15.70 9.68
C THR A 308 22.07 16.18 10.22
N PRO A 309 21.23 16.84 9.39
CA PRO A 309 19.84 17.10 9.78
C PRO A 309 19.11 15.80 10.13
N PRO A 310 18.16 15.80 11.08
CA PRO A 310 17.52 14.58 11.58
C PRO A 310 16.75 13.81 10.50
N PHE A 311 16.23 14.50 9.49
CA PHE A 311 15.50 13.86 8.40
C PHE A 311 16.39 12.94 7.54
N GLN A 312 17.69 13.23 7.39
CA GLN A 312 18.59 12.43 6.56
C GLN A 312 18.71 10.96 7.04
N PRO A 313 19.11 10.67 8.29
CA PRO A 313 19.16 9.30 8.79
C PRO A 313 17.77 8.65 8.78
N VAL A 314 16.71 9.39 9.14
CA VAL A 314 15.33 8.89 9.12
C VAL A 314 14.91 8.43 7.73
N ASN A 315 15.17 9.24 6.69
CA ASN A 315 14.85 8.93 5.30
C ASN A 315 15.60 7.70 4.78
N ILE A 316 16.90 7.59 5.13
CA ILE A 316 17.73 6.46 4.73
C ILE A 316 17.27 5.18 5.43
N LEU A 317 16.96 5.24 6.72
CA LEU A 317 16.51 4.06 7.49
C LEU A 317 15.08 3.64 7.16
N SER A 318 14.24 4.55 6.65
CA SER A 318 12.87 4.24 6.23
C SER A 318 12.74 3.73 4.80
N ALA A 319 13.84 3.64 4.05
CA ALA A 319 13.83 3.19 2.65
C ALA A 319 12.89 3.99 1.73
N GLY A 320 12.68 5.28 2.04
CA GLY A 320 11.73 6.11 1.30
C GLY A 320 10.25 5.70 1.47
N ARG A 321 9.93 4.83 2.44
CA ARG A 321 8.56 4.36 2.70
C ARG A 321 7.93 5.17 3.85
N PRO A 322 6.86 5.94 3.62
CA PRO A 322 6.15 6.72 4.66
C PRO A 322 5.81 5.94 5.93
N ARG A 323 5.30 4.71 5.79
CA ARG A 323 4.95 3.86 6.93
C ARG A 323 6.17 3.53 7.78
N TRP A 324 7.30 3.24 7.14
CA TRP A 324 8.52 2.88 7.85
C TRP A 324 9.11 4.10 8.57
N MET A 325 8.98 5.27 7.96
CA MET A 325 9.36 6.55 8.58
C MET A 325 8.53 6.82 9.84
N ALA A 326 7.20 6.77 9.74
CA ALA A 326 6.30 6.96 10.87
C ALA A 326 6.60 5.99 12.02
N GLN A 327 6.77 4.70 11.71
CA GLN A 327 7.07 3.68 12.70
C GLN A 327 8.43 3.91 13.39
N LEU A 328 9.47 4.26 12.63
CA LEU A 328 10.79 4.56 13.21
C LEU A 328 10.72 5.75 14.17
N CYS A 329 10.02 6.82 13.75
CA CYS A 329 9.84 8.02 14.57
C CYS A 329 9.04 7.72 15.85
N ARG A 330 7.97 6.91 15.77
CA ARG A 330 7.18 6.50 16.93
C ARG A 330 8.01 5.70 17.94
N MET A 331 8.70 4.65 17.47
CA MET A 331 9.56 3.84 18.34
C MET A 331 10.66 4.68 19.00
N ALA A 332 11.34 5.54 18.24
CA ALA A 332 12.37 6.42 18.78
C ALA A 332 11.78 7.51 19.71
N GLY A 333 10.58 8.00 19.40
CA GLY A 333 9.82 8.96 20.18
C GLY A 333 9.45 8.44 21.56
N GLU A 334 8.96 7.21 21.67
CA GLU A 334 8.67 6.54 22.94
C GLU A 334 9.92 6.47 23.84
N HIS A 335 11.07 6.08 23.27
CA HIS A 335 12.32 6.06 24.02
C HIS A 335 12.78 7.47 24.43
N ALA A 336 12.66 8.46 23.54
CA ALA A 336 13.01 9.85 23.84
C ALA A 336 12.10 10.48 24.91
N HIS A 337 10.80 10.14 24.89
CA HIS A 337 9.82 10.54 25.91
C HIS A 337 10.23 10.05 27.29
N SER A 338 10.65 8.79 27.42
CA SER A 338 11.14 8.23 28.70
C SER A 338 12.34 9.00 29.28
N ARG A 339 13.15 9.63 28.43
CA ARG A 339 14.29 10.47 28.80
C ARG A 339 13.94 11.95 28.94
N LYS A 340 12.68 12.33 28.71
CA LYS A 340 12.20 13.72 28.68
C LYS A 340 13.04 14.61 27.74
N SER A 341 13.41 14.08 26.59
CA SER A 341 14.25 14.78 25.60
C SER A 341 13.71 14.64 24.18
N LYS A 342 14.22 15.47 23.26
CA LYS A 342 13.99 15.29 21.81
C LYS A 342 14.64 14.00 21.31
N ILE A 343 14.16 13.49 20.17
CA ILE A 343 14.71 12.30 19.51
C ILE A 343 16.16 12.58 19.07
N GLN A 344 17.07 11.71 19.46
CA GLN A 344 18.50 11.76 19.19
C GLN A 344 18.99 10.45 18.54
N ALA A 345 20.25 10.45 18.07
CA ALA A 345 20.91 9.26 17.52
C ALA A 345 20.83 8.05 18.46
N THR A 346 20.87 8.27 19.78
CA THR A 346 20.79 7.22 20.80
C THR A 346 19.43 6.54 20.81
N ASP A 347 18.34 7.28 20.59
CA ASP A 347 16.99 6.72 20.58
C ASP A 347 16.76 5.89 19.32
N ILE A 348 17.19 6.42 18.17
CA ILE A 348 17.14 5.68 16.90
C ILE A 348 17.96 4.38 17.03
N ASN A 349 19.23 4.47 17.44
CA ASN A 349 20.09 3.30 17.61
C ASN A 349 19.49 2.25 18.57
N LYS A 350 18.77 2.67 19.61
CA LYS A 350 18.14 1.77 20.57
C LYS A 350 17.05 0.90 19.92
N VAL A 351 16.26 1.48 19.02
CA VAL A 351 15.09 0.81 18.42
C VAL A 351 15.42 0.04 17.15
N MET A 352 16.60 0.26 16.57
CA MET A 352 16.96 -0.29 15.26
C MET A 352 16.95 -1.82 15.18
N THR A 353 17.19 -2.54 16.28
CA THR A 353 17.13 -4.01 16.28
C THR A 353 15.72 -4.51 15.95
N ASP A 354 14.73 -3.94 16.64
CA ASP A 354 13.33 -4.34 16.47
C ASP A 354 12.78 -3.82 15.15
N PHE A 355 13.11 -2.58 14.81
CA PHE A 355 12.75 -1.99 13.53
C PHE A 355 13.28 -2.84 12.36
N ALA A 356 14.58 -3.16 12.34
CA ALA A 356 15.18 -3.95 11.27
C ALA A 356 14.56 -5.35 11.15
N ARG A 357 14.22 -5.97 12.28
CA ARG A 357 13.52 -7.27 12.32
C ARG A 357 12.12 -7.18 11.72
N TYR A 358 11.35 -6.14 12.03
CA TYR A 358 10.04 -5.92 11.40
C TYR A 358 10.17 -5.71 9.89
N ARG A 359 11.16 -4.93 9.45
CA ARG A 359 11.44 -4.68 8.02
C ARG A 359 11.84 -5.94 7.28
N LEU A 360 12.70 -6.76 7.87
CA LEU A 360 13.10 -8.03 7.29
C LEU A 360 11.91 -9.00 7.18
N ASN A 361 11.07 -9.08 8.22
CA ASN A 361 9.87 -9.91 8.18
C ASN A 361 8.87 -9.45 7.11
N ASP A 362 8.68 -8.14 6.95
CA ASP A 362 7.85 -7.58 5.88
C ASP A 362 8.41 -7.95 4.50
N LEU A 363 9.71 -7.79 4.27
CA LEU A 363 10.38 -8.14 3.02
C LEU A 363 10.26 -9.63 2.70
N ILE A 364 10.50 -10.51 3.68
CA ILE A 364 10.35 -11.96 3.48
C ILE A 364 8.91 -12.30 3.11
N LYS A 365 7.91 -11.75 3.82
CA LYS A 365 6.50 -12.00 3.52
C LYS A 365 6.10 -11.47 2.13
N GLU A 366 6.59 -10.28 1.76
CA GLU A 366 6.30 -9.63 0.47
C GLU A 366 6.84 -10.44 -0.70
N HIS A 367 7.98 -11.14 -0.54
CA HIS A 367 8.69 -11.76 -1.65
C HIS A 367 8.83 -13.30 -1.53
N LYS A 368 8.20 -13.94 -0.55
CA LYS A 368 8.27 -15.41 -0.34
C LYS A 368 7.76 -16.20 -1.54
N HIS A 369 6.76 -15.69 -2.26
CA HIS A 369 6.22 -16.34 -3.46
C HIS A 369 7.19 -16.32 -4.64
N GLN A 370 8.12 -15.37 -4.67
CA GLN A 370 9.14 -15.28 -5.71
C GLN A 370 10.31 -16.23 -5.45
N PHE A 371 10.63 -16.49 -4.18
CA PHE A 371 11.65 -17.45 -3.79
C PHE A 371 11.41 -18.01 -2.38
N GLU A 372 11.05 -19.29 -2.29
CA GLU A 372 10.64 -19.92 -1.03
C GLU A 372 11.75 -19.88 0.05
N LYS A 373 13.02 -19.99 -0.36
CA LYS A 373 14.19 -19.96 0.53
C LYS A 373 14.75 -18.55 0.78
N LEU A 374 13.99 -17.48 0.50
CA LEU A 374 14.45 -16.09 0.66
C LEU A 374 14.97 -15.79 2.07
N GLU A 375 14.32 -16.29 3.11
CA GLU A 375 14.79 -16.11 4.48
C GLU A 375 16.19 -16.73 4.71
N GLN A 376 16.42 -17.93 4.18
CA GLN A 376 17.73 -18.60 4.27
C GLN A 376 18.80 -17.81 3.50
N LEU A 377 18.44 -17.27 2.33
CA LEU A 377 19.33 -16.46 1.51
C LEU A 377 19.71 -15.15 2.21
N VAL A 378 18.76 -14.44 2.80
CA VAL A 378 19.06 -13.20 3.54
C VAL A 378 19.92 -13.48 4.77
N ARG A 379 19.67 -14.59 5.48
CA ARG A 379 20.41 -14.96 6.69
C ARG A 379 21.90 -15.21 6.44
N ILE A 380 22.35 -15.50 5.22
CA ILE A 380 23.80 -15.64 4.96
C ILE A 380 24.56 -14.33 5.19
N PHE A 381 23.86 -13.19 5.13
CA PHE A 381 24.43 -11.87 5.40
C PHE A 381 24.46 -11.52 6.89
N ALA A 382 23.89 -12.37 7.75
CA ALA A 382 24.00 -12.22 9.18
C ALA A 382 25.47 -12.22 9.61
N ASN A 383 25.83 -11.28 10.48
CA ASN A 383 27.17 -11.06 11.00
C ASN A 383 28.26 -10.85 9.92
N SER A 384 27.87 -10.44 8.71
CA SER A 384 28.78 -10.21 7.59
C SER A 384 28.99 -8.71 7.31
N PRO A 385 29.98 -8.32 6.49
CA PRO A 385 30.11 -6.94 6.02
C PRO A 385 28.81 -6.41 5.41
N SER A 386 28.53 -5.11 5.53
CA SER A 386 27.33 -4.53 4.91
C SER A 386 27.55 -4.13 3.45
N ARG A 387 28.78 -4.21 2.94
CA ARG A 387 29.17 -3.77 1.60
C ARG A 387 29.99 -4.84 0.90
N TYR A 388 29.79 -4.95 -0.41
CA TYR A 388 30.40 -5.96 -1.26
C TYR A 388 30.68 -5.37 -2.64
N LYS A 389 31.86 -5.65 -3.20
CA LYS A 389 32.03 -5.52 -4.65
C LYS A 389 31.17 -6.58 -5.37
N ALA A 390 30.80 -6.33 -6.62
CA ALA A 390 29.97 -7.27 -7.41
C ALA A 390 30.48 -8.73 -7.37
N LYS A 391 31.80 -8.92 -7.57
CA LYS A 391 32.44 -10.26 -7.52
C LYS A 391 32.36 -10.90 -6.12
N GLU A 392 32.54 -10.11 -5.06
CA GLU A 392 32.50 -10.57 -3.67
C GLU A 392 31.08 -10.97 -3.26
N LEU A 393 30.07 -10.20 -3.69
CA LEU A 393 28.67 -10.53 -3.48
C LEU A 393 28.33 -11.88 -4.14
N ASN A 394 28.71 -12.05 -5.40
CA ASN A 394 28.46 -13.28 -6.15
C ASN A 394 29.13 -14.49 -5.48
N LYS A 395 30.39 -14.32 -5.06
CA LYS A 395 31.14 -15.35 -4.34
C LYS A 395 30.50 -15.70 -3.00
N LYS A 396 30.06 -14.69 -2.23
CA LYS A 396 29.37 -14.92 -0.95
C LYS A 396 28.11 -15.75 -1.13
N ILE A 397 27.29 -15.42 -2.13
CA ILE A 397 26.06 -16.19 -2.43
C ILE A 397 26.40 -17.62 -2.83
N LEU A 398 27.43 -17.81 -3.67
CA LEU A 398 27.91 -19.13 -4.04
C LEU A 398 28.33 -19.95 -2.81
N ASP A 399 29.25 -19.41 -2.01
CA ASP A 399 29.91 -20.12 -0.91
C ASP A 399 28.97 -20.36 0.28
N ASP A 400 28.17 -19.36 0.66
CA ASP A 400 27.35 -19.41 1.88
C ASP A 400 25.92 -19.90 1.66
N PHE A 401 25.41 -19.89 0.41
CA PHE A 401 24.06 -20.35 0.09
C PHE A 401 24.07 -21.53 -0.87
N VAL A 402 24.56 -21.33 -2.11
CA VAL A 402 24.42 -22.33 -3.19
C VAL A 402 25.12 -23.64 -2.85
N LEU A 403 26.37 -23.60 -2.39
CA LEU A 403 27.12 -24.80 -2.01
C LEU A 403 26.53 -25.51 -0.79
N ARG A 404 25.88 -24.77 0.13
CA ARG A 404 25.28 -25.34 1.35
C ARG A 404 23.93 -25.99 1.08
N VAL A 405 23.10 -25.35 0.25
CA VAL A 405 21.78 -25.88 -0.13
C VAL A 405 21.94 -27.02 -1.14
N GLY A 406 22.90 -26.91 -2.06
CA GLY A 406 23.09 -27.81 -3.18
C GLY A 406 22.15 -27.45 -4.34
N ILE A 407 22.68 -27.38 -5.56
CA ILE A 407 21.95 -26.94 -6.76
C ILE A 407 20.58 -27.64 -6.94
N PRO A 408 20.46 -28.98 -6.79
CA PRO A 408 19.17 -29.66 -6.95
C PRO A 408 18.09 -29.26 -5.94
N ASN A 409 18.47 -28.65 -4.82
CA ASN A 409 17.55 -28.25 -3.74
C ASN A 409 17.24 -26.75 -3.76
N ILE A 410 17.73 -26.00 -4.75
CA ILE A 410 17.40 -24.58 -4.92
C ILE A 410 16.06 -24.52 -5.67
N PRO A 411 15.00 -23.98 -5.04
CA PRO A 411 13.70 -23.86 -5.70
C PRO A 411 13.75 -22.80 -6.80
N LYS A 412 12.68 -22.77 -7.61
CA LYS A 412 12.48 -21.75 -8.64
C LYS A 412 12.58 -20.33 -8.07
N ILE A 413 13.15 -19.43 -8.86
CA ILE A 413 13.27 -18.00 -8.57
C ILE A 413 12.45 -17.28 -9.63
N ASN A 414 11.39 -16.57 -9.22
CA ASN A 414 10.42 -15.96 -10.15
C ASN A 414 9.89 -16.97 -11.19
N GLU A 415 9.50 -18.18 -10.74
CA GLU A 415 9.03 -19.30 -11.58
C GLU A 415 10.08 -19.92 -12.52
N GLU A 416 11.29 -19.36 -12.59
CA GLU A 416 12.38 -19.90 -13.40
C GLU A 416 13.27 -20.86 -12.60
N GLU A 417 13.78 -21.90 -13.28
CA GLU A 417 14.80 -22.78 -12.72
C GLU A 417 16.07 -22.01 -12.35
N TYR A 418 16.76 -22.48 -11.32
CA TYR A 418 18.02 -21.88 -10.89
C TYR A 418 19.09 -22.00 -11.99
N LYS A 419 19.71 -20.87 -12.34
CA LYS A 419 20.77 -20.79 -13.36
C LYS A 419 22.14 -20.46 -12.77
N SER A 420 22.21 -19.52 -11.83
CA SER A 420 23.48 -19.02 -11.30
C SER A 420 23.33 -18.22 -9.99
N PRO A 421 24.43 -18.00 -9.24
CA PRO A 421 24.40 -17.13 -8.04
C PRO A 421 24.00 -15.68 -8.37
N LEU A 422 24.22 -15.22 -9.60
CA LEU A 422 23.80 -13.90 -10.06
C LEU A 422 22.27 -13.75 -10.04
N GLN A 423 21.52 -14.82 -10.35
CA GLN A 423 20.06 -14.79 -10.28
C GLN A 423 19.56 -14.57 -8.85
N LEU A 424 20.26 -15.11 -7.86
CA LEU A 424 19.96 -14.85 -6.44
C LEU A 424 20.39 -13.43 -6.01
N ALA A 425 21.47 -12.89 -6.59
CA ALA A 425 21.85 -11.49 -6.37
C ALA A 425 20.80 -10.52 -6.96
N ASP A 426 20.33 -10.79 -8.17
CA ASP A 426 19.24 -10.05 -8.81
C ASP A 426 17.96 -10.13 -7.98
N MET A 427 17.61 -11.31 -7.46
CA MET A 427 16.50 -11.47 -6.52
C MET A 427 16.66 -10.59 -5.26
N LEU A 428 17.83 -10.57 -4.63
CA LEU A 428 18.09 -9.71 -3.47
C LEU A 428 18.00 -8.22 -3.82
N PHE A 429 18.41 -7.83 -5.03
CA PHE A 429 18.30 -6.46 -5.52
C PHE A 429 16.85 -6.08 -5.82
N GLN A 430 16.09 -6.98 -6.44
CA GLN A 430 14.67 -6.84 -6.73
C GLN A 430 13.83 -6.62 -5.46
N THR A 431 14.10 -7.39 -4.40
CA THR A 431 13.45 -7.18 -3.09
C THR A 431 13.85 -5.85 -2.41
N GLY A 432 14.94 -5.23 -2.86
CA GLY A 432 15.55 -4.06 -2.21
C GLY A 432 16.31 -4.40 -0.93
N PHE A 433 16.59 -5.68 -0.66
CA PHE A 433 17.46 -6.08 0.46
C PHE A 433 18.88 -5.56 0.26
N ILE A 434 19.39 -5.65 -0.97
CA ILE A 434 20.61 -4.95 -1.40
C ILE A 434 20.27 -3.80 -2.35
N VAL A 435 21.15 -2.80 -2.38
CA VAL A 435 21.11 -1.68 -3.33
C VAL A 435 22.48 -1.45 -3.94
N ALA A 436 22.51 -0.88 -5.13
CA ALA A 436 23.73 -0.40 -5.73
C ALA A 436 24.08 0.96 -5.11
N ARG A 437 25.31 1.08 -4.63
CA ARG A 437 25.86 2.29 -4.04
C ARG A 437 26.74 2.97 -5.07
N TYR A 438 26.30 4.13 -5.52
CA TYR A 438 27.11 5.05 -6.32
C TYR A 438 27.81 6.03 -5.37
N GLY A 439 28.88 6.69 -5.83
CA GLY A 439 29.74 7.55 -5.02
C GLY A 439 29.01 8.66 -4.25
N GLU A 440 29.76 9.43 -3.46
CA GLU A 440 29.21 10.65 -2.86
C GLU A 440 28.89 11.65 -3.98
N SER A 441 27.65 12.12 -4.05
CA SER A 441 27.31 13.21 -4.96
C SER A 441 27.85 14.54 -4.41
N ASP A 442 28.32 15.43 -5.31
CA ASP A 442 28.86 16.76 -4.97
C ASP A 442 27.87 17.64 -4.19
N ARG A 443 26.57 17.29 -4.22
CA ARG A 443 25.52 17.95 -3.45
C ARG A 443 25.30 17.20 -2.14
N ALA A 444 26.06 17.62 -1.11
CA ALA A 444 25.85 17.35 0.31
C ALA A 444 26.44 16.05 0.92
N ASN A 445 27.53 15.48 0.36
CA ASN A 445 28.15 14.24 0.88
C ASN A 445 27.12 13.11 1.06
N LEU A 446 26.15 13.07 0.16
CA LEU A 446 25.06 12.10 0.19
C LEU A 446 25.48 10.90 -0.64
N VAL A 447 25.39 9.74 0.00
CA VAL A 447 25.48 8.44 -0.67
C VAL A 447 24.27 8.29 -1.57
N GLU A 448 24.50 8.11 -2.86
CA GLU A 448 23.44 7.78 -3.80
C GLU A 448 23.23 6.26 -3.85
N PHE A 449 22.00 5.83 -3.60
CA PHE A 449 21.58 4.44 -3.75
C PHE A 449 20.71 4.32 -5.01
N ARG A 450 21.09 3.44 -5.93
CA ARG A 450 20.21 2.97 -7.00
C ARG A 450 19.53 1.67 -6.56
N THR A 451 18.23 1.64 -6.68
CA THR A 451 17.38 0.49 -6.37
C THR A 451 16.98 -0.23 -7.65
N TYR A 452 16.36 -1.41 -7.51
CA TYR A 452 15.79 -2.12 -8.66
C TYR A 452 14.76 -1.28 -9.44
N THR A 453 14.07 -0.35 -8.79
CA THR A 453 13.11 0.53 -9.48
C THR A 453 13.83 1.54 -10.39
N ASP A 454 15.05 1.94 -10.03
CA ASP A 454 15.84 2.88 -10.82
C ASP A 454 16.55 2.16 -11.98
N GLU A 455 17.09 0.96 -11.75
CA GLU A 455 17.88 0.19 -12.72
C GLU A 455 17.51 -1.30 -12.71
N PRO A 456 16.30 -1.71 -13.17
CA PRO A 456 15.82 -3.11 -13.07
C PRO A 456 16.65 -4.12 -13.87
N GLU A 457 17.42 -3.65 -14.85
CA GLU A 457 18.26 -4.48 -15.71
C GLU A 457 19.70 -4.62 -15.20
N LEU A 458 20.04 -4.00 -14.06
CA LEU A 458 21.42 -3.90 -13.56
C LEU A 458 22.13 -5.25 -13.40
N LEU A 459 21.41 -6.28 -12.95
CA LEU A 459 21.94 -7.62 -12.70
C LEU A 459 21.41 -8.70 -13.65
N LYS A 460 20.47 -8.36 -14.55
CA LYS A 460 19.81 -9.33 -15.43
C LYS A 460 20.73 -9.91 -16.51
N TYR A 461 21.63 -9.09 -17.06
CA TYR A 461 22.47 -9.48 -18.19
C TYR A 461 23.91 -9.86 -17.80
N GLY A 462 24.22 -9.89 -16.50
CA GLY A 462 25.56 -10.16 -16.00
C GLY A 462 25.94 -9.28 -14.81
N MET A 463 26.98 -9.67 -14.08
CA MET A 463 27.58 -8.77 -13.09
C MET A 463 28.18 -7.56 -13.81
N PRO A 464 27.90 -6.32 -13.36
CA PRO A 464 28.54 -5.13 -13.88
C PRO A 464 30.06 -5.26 -13.84
N ARG A 465 30.71 -4.87 -14.95
CA ARG A 465 32.17 -4.98 -15.11
C ARG A 465 32.94 -3.92 -14.34
N SER A 466 32.30 -2.82 -13.93
CA SER A 466 32.99 -1.74 -13.24
C SER A 466 33.43 -2.22 -11.85
N GLU A 467 34.73 -2.11 -11.58
CA GLU A 467 35.30 -2.45 -10.27
C GLU A 467 34.88 -1.46 -9.17
N GLU A 468 34.19 -0.38 -9.55
CA GLU A 468 33.71 0.70 -8.71
C GLU A 468 32.28 0.47 -8.19
N LEU A 469 31.49 -0.41 -8.81
CA LEU A 469 30.12 -0.64 -8.37
C LEU A 469 30.10 -1.52 -7.11
N ASN A 470 29.65 -0.91 -6.02
CA ASN A 470 29.50 -1.57 -4.74
C ASN A 470 28.01 -1.86 -4.48
N PHE A 471 27.73 -3.06 -3.97
CA PHE A 471 26.43 -3.41 -3.42
C PHE A 471 26.46 -3.25 -1.90
N GLU A 472 25.36 -2.78 -1.35
CA GLU A 472 25.23 -2.57 0.09
C GLU A 472 23.91 -3.16 0.60
N ILE A 473 23.97 -3.88 1.72
CA ILE A 473 22.76 -4.25 2.47
C ILE A 473 22.09 -2.95 2.91
N TYR A 474 20.82 -2.80 2.53
CA TYR A 474 20.09 -1.57 2.78
C TYR A 474 20.10 -1.25 4.30
N PRO A 475 20.38 0.01 4.70
CA PRO A 475 20.47 0.43 6.10
C PRO A 475 19.37 -0.08 7.02
N SER A 476 18.14 -0.15 6.52
CA SER A 476 16.97 -0.65 7.27
C SER A 476 17.10 -2.08 7.77
N TYR A 477 17.94 -2.93 7.17
CA TYR A 477 18.07 -4.36 7.52
C TYR A 477 19.34 -4.70 8.31
N ARG A 478 20.31 -3.78 8.41
CA ARG A 478 21.68 -4.09 8.85
C ARG A 478 21.81 -4.68 10.24
N VAL A 479 20.97 -4.25 11.20
CA VAL A 479 21.05 -4.75 12.59
C VAL A 479 20.42 -6.12 12.72
N ALA A 480 19.37 -6.43 11.94
CA ALA A 480 18.85 -7.79 11.88
C ALA A 480 19.89 -8.76 11.29
N SER A 481 20.85 -8.23 10.50
CA SER A 481 21.92 -8.99 9.88
C SER A 481 23.31 -8.77 10.52
N GLN A 482 23.47 -8.19 11.72
CA GLN A 482 24.79 -8.00 12.37
C GLN A 482 24.67 -8.07 13.92
N PRO A 483 25.74 -8.41 14.68
CA PRO A 483 25.64 -8.45 16.14
C PRO A 483 25.47 -7.04 16.70
N SER A 484 24.74 -6.93 17.82
CA SER A 484 24.28 -5.73 18.53
C SER A 484 25.34 -4.70 18.99
N ARG A 485 26.59 -4.81 18.53
CA ARG A 485 27.71 -3.94 18.98
C ARG A 485 28.04 -2.78 18.05
N ARG A 486 27.48 -2.70 16.84
CA ARG A 486 27.69 -1.55 15.93
C ARG A 486 26.49 -0.61 15.95
N ARG A 487 26.74 0.67 16.22
CA ARG A 487 25.73 1.73 16.06
C ARG A 487 25.36 1.84 14.58
N VAL A 488 24.07 2.00 14.32
CA VAL A 488 23.50 2.16 12.97
C VAL A 488 23.69 3.57 12.46
N VAL A 489 23.53 4.53 13.38
CA VAL A 489 23.57 5.98 13.18
C VAL A 489 24.83 6.53 13.82
#